data_AF-A0A9D4S8V4-F1
#
_entry.id   AF-A0A9D4S8V4-F1
#
_cell.length_a   1.000
_cell.length_b   1.000
_cell.length_c   1.000
_cell.angle_alpha   90.00
_cell.angle_beta   90.00
_cell.angle_gamma   90.00
#
_symmetry.space_group_name_H-M   'P 1'
#
loop_
_entity.id
_entity.type
_entity.pdbx_description
1 polymer ?
#
loop_
_entity_poly.entity_id
_entity_poly.type
_entity_poly.pdbx_seq_one_letter_code
_entity_poly.pdbx_strand_id
1 'polypeptide(L)'
;MLLLLLLLLLLLLLLLLLLLLLLLLLLLLLLLLLLLLPLLLLLLLLLLLLLLLLLLLLLLLVLLLLVLLPPPPPPRLLLLLLLLLPLLLLLLPLLLLLLLLLLLLLLLLLLLLLLLLLLLLLLLLLLLLLLLLLLLLLLLLLLLLLLLLLLLLLLLLLLLLLLLHHHHHHHHSQ
;
A
#
# COMPACT_ATOMS: atom_id res chain seq x y z
N MET A 1 24.84 25.03 21.17
CA MET A 1 24.93 24.99 19.69
C MET A 1 25.28 23.59 19.18
N LEU A 2 26.44 23.02 19.51
CA LEU A 2 26.86 21.69 19.02
C LEU A 2 25.90 20.54 19.41
N LEU A 3 25.42 20.49 20.64
CA LEU A 3 24.45 19.47 21.08
C LEU A 3 23.13 19.53 20.29
N LEU A 4 22.62 20.73 20.04
CA LEU A 4 21.39 20.94 19.25
C LEU A 4 21.58 20.47 17.80
N LEU A 5 22.74 20.77 17.21
CA LEU A 5 23.10 20.32 15.87
C LEU A 5 23.20 18.79 15.79
N LEU A 6 23.81 18.14 16.80
CA LEU A 6 23.92 16.69 16.87
C LEU A 6 22.53 16.03 16.99
N LEU A 7 21.68 16.53 17.88
CA LEU A 7 20.32 16.03 18.06
C LEU A 7 19.51 16.14 16.77
N LEU A 8 19.64 17.27 16.06
CA LEU A 8 19.03 17.48 14.75
C LEU A 8 19.51 16.44 13.74
N LEU A 9 20.82 16.25 13.62
CA LEU A 9 21.38 15.30 12.67
C LEU A 9 20.88 13.88 12.95
N LEU A 10 20.84 13.48 14.22
CA LEU A 10 20.33 12.17 14.64
C LEU A 10 18.85 12.00 14.28
N LEU A 11 18.03 13.01 14.55
CA LEU A 11 16.60 12.99 14.25
C LEU A 11 16.33 12.93 12.74
N LEU A 12 17.07 13.71 11.95
CA LEU A 12 17.01 13.68 10.49
C LEU A 12 17.41 12.29 9.96
N LEU A 13 18.49 11.71 10.49
CA LEU A 13 18.94 10.37 10.11
C LEU A 13 17.90 9.30 10.43
N LEU A 14 17.32 9.33 11.64
CA LEU A 14 16.28 8.39 12.05
C LEU A 14 15.06 8.47 11.13
N LEU A 15 14.65 9.70 10.79
CA LEU A 15 13.51 9.91 9.92
C LEU A 15 13.80 9.46 8.49
N LEU A 16 14.99 9.76 7.97
CA LEU A 16 15.43 9.28 6.66
C LEU A 16 15.42 7.75 6.60
N LEU A 17 15.89 7.08 7.66
CA LEU A 17 15.84 5.63 7.78
C LEU A 17 14.40 5.10 7.76
N LEU A 18 13.50 5.75 8.50
CA LEU A 18 12.07 5.40 8.53
C LEU A 18 11.43 5.58 7.13
N LEU A 19 11.73 6.67 6.45
CA LEU A 19 11.27 6.95 5.09
C LEU A 19 11.76 5.87 4.12
N LEU A 20 13.04 5.51 4.20
CA LEU A 20 13.64 4.45 3.38
C LEU A 20 12.96 3.10 3.63
N LEU A 21 12.72 2.75 4.90
CA LEU A 21 12.03 1.52 5.28
C LEU A 21 10.61 1.48 4.71
N LEU A 22 9.87 2.60 4.81
CA LEU A 22 8.52 2.70 4.29
C LEU A 22 8.49 2.60 2.76
N LEU A 23 9.46 3.23 2.08
CA LEU A 23 9.62 3.13 0.64
C LEU A 23 9.94 1.70 0.20
N LEU A 24 10.81 1.01 0.93
CA LEU A 24 11.13 -0.39 0.69
C LEU A 24 9.87 -1.27 0.86
N LEU A 25 9.08 -1.02 1.91
CA LEU A 25 7.82 -1.72 2.15
C LEU A 25 6.82 -1.47 1.01
N LEU A 26 6.71 -0.23 0.53
CA LEU A 26 5.87 0.12 -0.63
C LEU A 26 6.31 -0.63 -1.88
N LEU A 27 7.61 -0.65 -2.16
CA LEU A 27 8.18 -1.36 -3.31
C LEU A 27 7.91 -2.87 -3.20
N LEU A 28 8.10 -3.46 -2.02
CA LEU A 28 7.82 -4.86 -1.76
C LEU A 28 6.34 -5.18 -1.99
N LEU A 29 5.44 -4.33 -1.50
CA LEU A 29 4.00 -4.48 -1.68
C LEU A 29 3.60 -4.38 -3.17
N LEU A 30 4.19 -3.43 -3.90
CA LEU A 30 3.96 -3.28 -5.33
C LEU A 30 4.46 -4.50 -6.11
N LEU A 31 5.65 -5.01 -5.76
CA LEU A 31 6.19 -6.24 -6.34
C LEU A 31 5.28 -7.43 -6.04
N LEU A 32 4.81 -7.55 -4.80
CA LEU A 32 3.86 -8.59 -4.40
C LEU A 32 2.58 -8.50 -5.23
N LEU A 33 2.01 -7.31 -5.42
CA LEU A 33 0.84 -7.09 -6.27
C LEU A 33 1.11 -7.53 -7.73
N LEU A 34 2.26 -7.11 -8.28
CA LEU A 34 2.67 -7.44 -9.64
C LEU A 34 2.84 -8.96 -9.84
N LEU A 35 3.29 -9.68 -8.82
CA LEU A 35 3.47 -11.14 -8.86
C LEU A 35 2.16 -11.89 -8.61
N LEU A 36 1.35 -11.43 -7.66
CA LEU A 36 0.09 -12.10 -7.30
C LEU A 36 -0.96 -11.96 -8.39
N LEU A 37 -1.07 -10.80 -9.03
CA LEU A 37 -2.07 -10.58 -10.08
C LEU A 37 -2.02 -11.62 -11.22
N PRO A 38 -0.87 -11.88 -11.88
CA PRO A 38 -0.79 -12.90 -12.93
C PRO A 38 -1.00 -14.31 -12.38
N LEU A 39 -0.53 -14.61 -11.15
CA LEU A 39 -0.77 -15.90 -10.51
C LEU A 39 -2.27 -16.16 -10.30
N LEU A 40 -3.00 -15.14 -9.84
CA LEU A 40 -4.43 -15.21 -9.62
C LEU A 40 -5.21 -15.33 -10.93
N LEU A 41 -4.80 -14.61 -11.98
CA LEU A 41 -5.36 -14.76 -13.33
C LEU A 41 -5.10 -16.16 -13.89
N LEU A 42 -3.90 -16.71 -13.68
CA LEU A 42 -3.56 -18.08 -14.07
C LEU A 42 -4.42 -19.10 -13.33
N LEU A 43 -4.63 -18.92 -12.02
CA LEU A 43 -5.50 -19.79 -11.22
C LEU A 43 -6.94 -19.76 -11.74
N LEU A 44 -7.47 -18.57 -12.05
CA LEU A 44 -8.79 -18.39 -12.65
C LEU A 44 -8.89 -19.12 -14.00
N LEU A 45 -7.89 -18.95 -14.87
CA LEU A 45 -7.82 -19.63 -16.17
C LEU A 45 -7.77 -21.15 -16.01
N LEU A 46 -6.93 -21.65 -15.10
CA LEU A 46 -6.80 -23.07 -14.81
C LEU A 46 -8.13 -23.66 -14.32
N LEU A 47 -8.81 -22.95 -13.42
CA LEU A 47 -10.12 -23.39 -12.92
C LEU A 47 -11.14 -23.41 -14.06
N LEU A 48 -11.18 -22.37 -14.91
CA LEU A 48 -12.06 -22.32 -16.06
C LEU A 48 -11.80 -23.49 -17.02
N LEU A 49 -10.53 -23.81 -17.28
CA LEU A 49 -10.12 -24.94 -18.10
C LEU A 49 -10.54 -26.27 -17.48
N LEU A 50 -10.32 -26.46 -16.18
CA LEU A 50 -10.74 -27.65 -15.44
C LEU A 50 -12.25 -27.85 -15.51
N LEU A 51 -13.01 -26.76 -15.36
CA LEU A 51 -14.46 -26.74 -15.42
C LEU A 51 -14.97 -27.11 -16.81
N LEU A 52 -14.34 -26.56 -17.86
CA LEU A 52 -14.63 -26.93 -19.25
C LEU A 52 -14.30 -28.41 -19.52
N LEU A 53 -13.16 -28.90 -19.04
CA LEU A 53 -12.75 -30.30 -19.18
C LEU A 53 -13.75 -31.23 -18.48
N LEU A 54 -14.19 -30.90 -17.27
CA LEU A 54 -15.19 -31.67 -16.52
C LEU A 54 -16.51 -31.75 -17.30
N LEU A 55 -16.96 -30.63 -17.87
CA LEU A 55 -18.15 -30.58 -18.70
C LEU A 55 -18.00 -31.47 -19.95
N LEU A 56 -16.86 -31.40 -20.62
CA LEU A 56 -16.56 -32.20 -21.81
C LEU A 56 -16.48 -33.70 -21.48
N LEU A 57 -15.86 -34.06 -20.35
CA LEU A 57 -15.77 -35.44 -19.87
C LEU A 57 -17.17 -35.98 -19.55
N LEU A 58 -18.01 -35.18 -18.88
CA LEU A 58 -19.40 -35.53 -18.60
C LEU A 58 -20.17 -35.79 -19.90
N LEU A 59 -20.06 -34.89 -20.88
CA LEU A 59 -20.69 -35.05 -22.19
C LEU A 59 -20.20 -36.32 -22.91
N LEU A 60 -18.89 -36.59 -22.89
CA LEU A 60 -18.30 -37.77 -23.49
C LEU A 60 -18.80 -39.06 -22.80
N LEU A 61 -18.87 -39.06 -21.47
CA LEU A 61 -19.39 -40.19 -20.70
C LEU A 61 -20.85 -40.47 -21.07
N VAL A 62 -21.68 -39.42 -21.18
CA VAL A 62 -23.06 -39.54 -21.64
C VAL A 62 -23.12 -40.15 -23.04
N LEU A 63 -22.30 -39.65 -23.97
CA LEU A 63 -22.23 -40.18 -25.34
C LEU A 63 -21.79 -41.65 -25.36
N LEU A 64 -20.79 -42.01 -24.56
CA LEU A 64 -20.29 -43.37 -24.46
C LEU A 64 -21.34 -44.32 -23.90
N LEU A 65 -22.06 -43.91 -22.85
CA LEU A 65 -23.17 -44.68 -22.29
C LEU A 65 -24.27 -44.91 -23.33
N LEU A 66 -24.58 -43.91 -24.18
CA LEU A 66 -25.53 -44.05 -25.28
C LEU A 66 -25.09 -45.08 -26.33
N VAL A 67 -23.78 -45.24 -26.57
CA VAL A 67 -23.23 -46.15 -27.58
C VAL A 67 -23.04 -47.58 -27.04
N LEU A 68 -22.54 -47.73 -25.81
CA LEU A 68 -22.16 -49.04 -25.25
C LEU A 68 -23.35 -49.83 -24.69
N LEU A 69 -24.41 -49.16 -24.25
CA LEU A 69 -25.63 -49.84 -23.83
C LEU A 69 -26.36 -50.35 -25.08
N PRO A 70 -26.88 -51.60 -25.09
CA PRO A 70 -27.66 -52.10 -26.22
C PRO A 70 -28.77 -51.11 -26.52
N PRO A 71 -29.03 -50.78 -27.81
CA PRO A 71 -29.87 -49.66 -28.20
C PRO A 71 -31.20 -49.80 -27.47
N PRO A 72 -31.44 -48.96 -26.45
CA PRO A 72 -32.60 -49.19 -25.64
C PRO A 72 -33.78 -48.74 -26.53
N PRO A 73 -34.95 -49.40 -26.44
CA PRO A 73 -36.09 -49.04 -27.27
C PRO A 73 -36.29 -47.51 -27.21
N PRO A 74 -36.73 -46.85 -28.30
CA PRO A 74 -36.83 -45.40 -28.38
C PRO A 74 -37.33 -44.67 -27.11
N PRO A 75 -38.33 -45.18 -26.35
CA PRO A 75 -38.73 -44.56 -25.08
C PRO A 75 -37.64 -44.49 -24.01
N ARG A 76 -36.70 -45.46 -23.94
CA ARG A 76 -35.64 -45.49 -22.93
C ARG A 76 -34.52 -44.48 -23.21
N LEU A 77 -34.19 -44.19 -24.47
CA LEU A 77 -33.27 -43.10 -24.82
C LEU A 77 -33.83 -41.76 -24.34
N LEU A 78 -35.14 -41.55 -24.53
CA LEU A 78 -35.85 -40.36 -24.08
C LEU A 78 -35.81 -40.25 -22.55
N LEU A 79 -36.03 -41.36 -21.82
CA LEU A 79 -35.93 -41.38 -20.35
C LEU A 79 -34.50 -41.06 -19.85
N LEU A 80 -33.47 -41.56 -20.51
CA LEU A 80 -32.08 -41.27 -20.15
C LEU A 80 -31.72 -39.80 -20.41
N LEU A 81 -32.14 -39.24 -21.56
CA LEU A 81 -32.02 -37.81 -21.83
C LEU A 81 -32.79 -36.98 -20.80
N LEU A 82 -34.02 -37.38 -20.47
CA LEU A 82 -34.87 -36.72 -19.49
C LEU A 82 -34.26 -36.75 -18.08
N LEU A 83 -33.46 -37.76 -17.74
CA LEU A 83 -32.77 -37.85 -16.46
C LEU A 83 -31.46 -37.03 -16.45
N LEU A 84 -30.72 -37.01 -17.55
CA LEU A 84 -29.44 -36.29 -17.66
C LEU A 84 -29.61 -34.78 -17.85
N LEU A 85 -30.63 -34.35 -18.59
CA LEU A 85 -30.87 -32.93 -18.86
C LEU A 85 -31.06 -32.13 -17.55
N PRO A 86 -31.89 -32.55 -16.57
CA PRO A 86 -32.00 -31.88 -15.28
C PRO A 86 -30.67 -31.85 -14.51
N LEU A 87 -29.87 -32.92 -14.57
CA LEU A 87 -28.56 -32.96 -13.93
C LEU A 87 -27.63 -31.88 -14.53
N LEU A 88 -27.57 -31.78 -15.87
CA LEU A 88 -26.77 -30.77 -16.56
C LEU A 88 -27.29 -29.35 -16.29
N LEU A 89 -28.61 -29.17 -16.31
CA LEU A 89 -29.28 -27.90 -15.99
C LEU A 89 -29.05 -27.47 -14.54
N LEU A 90 -28.82 -28.39 -13.61
CA LEU A 90 -28.51 -28.08 -12.22
C LEU A 90 -27.00 -27.83 -12.01
N LEU A 91 -26.16 -28.60 -12.69
CA LEU A 91 -24.70 -28.50 -12.58
C LEU A 91 -24.16 -27.20 -13.20
N LEU A 92 -24.70 -26.77 -14.34
CA LEU A 92 -24.23 -25.55 -15.02
C LEU A 92 -24.39 -24.28 -14.15
N PRO A 93 -25.56 -23.99 -13.53
CA PRO A 93 -25.71 -22.87 -12.59
C PRO A 93 -24.80 -22.97 -11.37
N LEU A 94 -24.60 -24.18 -10.81
CA LEU A 94 -23.70 -24.38 -9.67
C LEU A 94 -22.25 -24.03 -10.04
N LEU A 95 -21.80 -24.47 -11.21
CA LEU A 95 -20.48 -24.15 -11.76
C LEU A 95 -20.32 -22.64 -11.99
N LEU A 96 -21.33 -21.99 -12.56
CA LEU A 96 -21.32 -20.54 -12.76
C LEU A 96 -21.31 -19.78 -11.42
N LEU A 97 -22.05 -20.26 -10.42
CA LEU A 97 -22.04 -19.69 -9.08
C LEU A 97 -20.65 -19.82 -8.43
N LEU A 98 -19.99 -20.96 -8.56
CA LEU A 98 -18.64 -21.17 -8.06
C LEU A 98 -17.64 -20.22 -8.73
N LEU A 99 -17.73 -20.07 -10.05
CA LEU A 99 -16.89 -19.12 -10.81
C LEU A 99 -17.13 -17.68 -10.33
N LEU A 100 -18.39 -17.28 -10.16
CA LEU A 100 -18.77 -15.96 -9.66
C LEU A 100 -18.21 -15.72 -8.25
N LEU A 101 -18.34 -16.70 -7.34
CA LEU A 101 -17.82 -16.62 -5.99
C LEU A 101 -16.30 -16.44 -5.99
N LEU A 102 -15.58 -17.20 -6.83
CA LEU A 102 -14.14 -17.05 -6.97
C LEU A 102 -13.77 -15.66 -7.51
N LEU A 103 -14.48 -15.19 -8.54
CA LEU A 103 -14.25 -13.86 -9.10
C LEU A 103 -14.49 -12.77 -8.05
N LEU A 104 -15.53 -12.91 -7.23
CA LEU A 104 -15.81 -11.99 -6.13
C LEU A 104 -14.69 -12.02 -5.08
N LEU A 105 -14.23 -13.20 -4.69
CA LEU A 105 -13.11 -13.36 -3.76
C LEU A 105 -11.83 -12.72 -4.30
N LEU A 106 -11.55 -12.92 -5.59
CA LEU A 106 -10.44 -12.31 -6.29
C LEU A 106 -10.52 -10.78 -6.24
N LEU A 107 -11.70 -10.23 -6.57
CA LEU A 107 -11.95 -8.79 -6.55
C LEU A 107 -11.78 -8.22 -5.13
N LEU A 108 -12.29 -8.92 -4.13
CA LEU A 108 -12.15 -8.53 -2.72
C LEU A 108 -10.68 -8.51 -2.30
N LEU A 109 -9.91 -9.53 -2.67
CA LEU A 109 -8.48 -9.60 -2.38
C LEU A 109 -7.74 -8.43 -3.05
N LEU A 110 -8.03 -8.15 -4.32
CA LEU A 110 -7.45 -7.03 -5.04
C LEU A 110 -7.79 -5.69 -4.38
N LEU A 111 -9.05 -5.51 -3.98
CA LEU A 111 -9.51 -4.31 -3.28
C LEU A 111 -8.79 -4.13 -1.94
N LEU A 112 -8.64 -5.20 -1.15
CA LEU A 112 -7.91 -5.17 0.11
C LEU A 112 -6.45 -4.77 -0.09
N LEU A 113 -5.80 -5.31 -1.13
CA LEU A 113 -4.42 -4.97 -1.51
C LEU A 113 -4.29 -3.50 -1.90
N LEU A 114 -5.25 -2.99 -2.68
CA LEU A 114 -5.31 -1.59 -3.07
C LEU A 114 -5.53 -0.66 -1.86
N LEU A 115 -6.43 -1.04 -0.95
CA LEU A 115 -6.67 -0.30 0.29
C LEU A 115 -5.40 -0.24 1.14
N LEU A 116 -4.68 -1.35 1.27
CA LEU A 116 -3.40 -1.41 1.99
C LEU A 116 -2.36 -0.48 1.35
N LEU A 117 -2.26 -0.48 0.01
CA LEU A 117 -1.39 0.42 -0.74
C LEU A 117 -1.74 1.89 -0.46
N LEU A 118 -3.03 2.24 -0.50
CA LEU A 118 -3.51 3.59 -0.24
C LEU A 118 -3.20 4.03 1.20
N LEU A 119 -3.43 3.15 2.18
CA LEU A 119 -3.10 3.41 3.59
C LEU A 119 -1.60 3.68 3.75
N LEU A 120 -0.75 2.86 3.13
CA LEU A 120 0.69 3.02 3.17
C LEU A 120 1.14 4.35 2.53
N LEU A 121 0.53 4.72 1.41
CA LEU A 121 0.78 6.00 0.75
C LEU A 121 0.35 7.18 1.63
N LEU A 122 -0.79 7.08 2.29
CA LEU A 122 -1.26 8.10 3.22
C LEU A 122 -0.30 8.23 4.42
N LEU A 123 0.19 7.11 4.94
CA LEU A 123 1.19 7.09 6.01
C LEU A 123 2.50 7.75 5.57
N LEU A 124 2.95 7.49 4.33
CA LEU A 124 4.11 8.13 3.72
C LEU A 124 3.92 9.65 3.64
N LEU A 125 2.76 10.09 3.15
CA LEU A 125 2.44 11.51 3.05
C LEU A 125 2.40 12.19 4.42
N LEU A 126 1.77 11.55 5.41
CA LEU A 126 1.71 12.05 6.78
C LEU A 126 3.10 12.17 7.39
N LEU A 127 3.95 11.15 7.20
CA LEU A 127 5.33 11.17 7.66
C LEU A 127 6.13 12.30 7.00
N LEU A 128 5.95 12.52 5.70
CA LEU A 128 6.59 13.61 4.97
C LEU A 128 6.13 14.97 5.48
N LEU A 129 4.84 15.14 5.74
CA LEU A 129 4.29 16.36 6.33
C LEU A 129 4.87 16.62 7.73
N LEU A 130 4.95 15.57 8.56
CA LEU A 130 5.54 15.65 9.89
C LEU A 130 7.03 16.05 9.81
N LEU A 131 7.78 15.49 8.85
CA LEU A 131 9.16 15.89 8.58
C LEU A 131 9.25 17.37 8.25
N LEU A 132 8.41 17.84 7.33
CA LEU A 132 8.41 19.25 6.92
C LEU A 132 8.10 20.17 8.09
N LEU A 133 7.09 19.81 8.90
CA LEU A 133 6.72 20.57 10.10
C LEU A 133 7.87 20.62 11.11
N LEU A 134 8.51 19.48 11.35
CA LEU A 134 9.63 19.39 12.27
C LEU A 134 10.83 20.22 11.78
N LEU A 135 11.13 20.18 10.49
CA LEU A 135 12.17 20.99 9.86
C LEU A 135 11.86 22.49 10.01
N LEU A 136 10.60 22.89 9.80
CA LEU A 136 10.14 24.27 9.96
C LEU A 136 10.27 24.74 11.41
N LEU A 137 9.82 23.93 12.37
CA LEU A 137 9.91 24.24 13.80
C LEU A 137 11.37 24.44 14.22
N LEU A 138 12.25 23.58 13.72
CA LEU A 138 13.68 23.69 13.99
C LEU A 138 14.29 24.95 13.35
N LEU A 139 13.93 25.27 12.11
CA LEU A 139 14.37 26.50 11.45
C LEU A 139 13.96 27.73 12.27
N LEU A 140 12.73 27.75 12.76
CA LEU A 140 12.21 28.80 13.64
C LEU A 140 13.03 28.90 14.93
N LEU A 141 13.33 27.77 15.57
CA LEU A 141 14.16 27.73 16.77
C LEU A 141 15.57 28.28 16.51
N LEU A 142 16.18 27.92 15.38
CA LEU A 142 17.48 28.44 14.97
C LEU A 142 17.44 29.95 14.76
N LEU A 143 16.39 30.45 14.08
CA LEU A 143 16.20 31.89 13.85
C LEU A 143 16.04 32.65 15.17
N LEU A 144 15.27 32.11 16.12
CA LEU A 144 15.08 32.70 17.44
C LEU A 144 16.39 32.72 18.24
N LEU A 145 17.18 31.65 18.18
CA LEU A 145 18.51 31.60 18.79
C LEU A 145 19.43 32.67 18.18
N LEU A 146 19.41 32.84 16.86
CA LEU A 146 20.19 33.86 16.15
C LEU A 146 19.78 35.28 16.59
N LEU A 147 18.48 35.55 16.66
CA LEU A 147 17.94 36.83 17.13
C LEU A 147 18.39 37.13 18.56
N LEU A 148 18.31 36.15 19.46
CA LEU A 148 18.77 36.28 20.83
C LEU A 148 20.26 36.62 20.89
N LEU A 149 21.08 35.95 20.07
CA LEU A 149 22.51 36.22 19.97
C LEU A 149 22.79 37.64 19.48
N LEU A 150 22.04 38.11 18.46
CA LEU A 150 22.15 39.47 17.94
C LEU A 150 21.80 40.50 19.03
N LEU A 151 20.72 40.28 19.76
CA LEU A 151 20.28 41.17 20.85
C LEU A 151 21.33 41.24 21.97
N LEU A 152 21.91 40.09 22.34
CA LEU A 152 23.00 40.03 23.31
C LEU A 152 24.20 40.87 22.82
N LEU A 153 24.57 40.73 21.55
CA LEU A 153 25.69 41.48 20.96
C LEU A 153 25.42 42.99 20.94
N LEU A 154 24.20 43.41 20.61
CA LEU A 154 23.79 44.82 20.67
C LEU A 154 23.87 45.37 22.10
N LEU A 155 23.42 44.61 23.09
CA LEU A 155 23.49 45.00 24.50
C LEU A 155 24.95 45.16 24.96
N LEU A 156 25.82 44.23 24.58
CA LEU A 156 27.26 44.33 24.85
C LEU A 156 27.87 45.57 24.20
N LEU A 157 27.50 45.88 22.97
CA LEU A 157 27.97 47.07 22.27
C LEU A 157 27.49 48.37 22.94
N LEU A 158 26.24 48.43 23.39
CA LEU A 158 25.71 49.56 24.16
C LEU A 158 26.45 49.75 25.48
N LEU A 159 26.71 48.66 26.22
CA LEU A 159 27.51 48.73 27.45
C LEU A 159 28.91 49.25 27.18
N LEU A 160 29.56 48.80 26.10
CA LEU A 160 30.88 49.30 25.70
C LEU A 160 30.84 50.80 25.39
N LEU A 161 29.85 51.27 24.64
CA LEU A 161 29.68 52.69 24.31
C LEU A 161 29.46 53.54 25.57
N LEU A 162 28.65 53.07 26.52
CA LEU A 162 28.42 53.75 27.79
C LEU A 162 29.71 53.88 28.61
N LEU A 163 30.50 52.80 28.67
CA LEU A 163 31.80 52.81 29.36
C LEU A 163 32.77 53.83 28.73
N LEU A 164 32.86 53.85 27.39
CA LEU A 164 33.70 54.80 26.67
C LEU A 164 33.23 56.25 26.88
N HIS A 165 31.92 56.49 26.84
CA HIS A 165 31.35 57.81 27.05
C HIS A 165 31.61 58.33 28.47
N HIS A 166 31.44 57.47 29.48
CA HIS A 166 31.72 57.82 30.86
C HIS A 166 33.19 58.18 31.08
N HIS A 167 34.09 57.39 30.49
CA HIS A 167 35.53 57.66 30.55
C HIS A 167 35.89 59.00 29.89
N HIS A 168 35.30 59.32 28.74
CA HIS A 168 35.55 60.59 28.05
C HIS A 168 35.07 61.79 28.87
N HIS A 169 33.89 61.71 29.48
CA HIS A 169 33.36 62.80 30.30
C HIS A 169 34.23 63.08 31.52
N HIS A 170 34.70 62.03 32.20
CA HIS A 170 35.58 62.22 33.36
C HIS A 170 36.90 62.91 32.99
N HIS A 171 37.49 62.56 31.85
CA HIS A 171 38.72 63.21 31.39
C HIS A 171 38.53 64.67 30.99
N HIS A 172 37.35 65.06 30.52
CA HIS A 172 37.10 66.43 30.08
C HIS A 172 36.62 67.37 31.20
N SER A 173 36.25 66.82 32.36
CA SER A 173 35.81 67.56 33.55
C SER A 173 36.94 67.94 34.53
N GLN A 174 38.19 67.70 34.14
CA GLN A 174 39.40 68.18 34.81
C GLN A 174 40.05 69.26 33.94
#